data_AF-A0A1V5VSU2-F1
#
_entry.id   AF-A0A1V5VSU2-F1
#
_cell.length_a   1.000
_cell.length_b   1.000
_cell.length_c   1.000
_cell.angle_alpha   90.00
_cell.angle_beta   90.00
_cell.angle_gamma   90.00
#
_symmetry.space_group_name_H-M   'P 1'
#
loop_
_entity.id
_entity.type
_entity.pdbx_description
1 polymer ?
#
loop_
_entity_poly.entity_id
_entity_poly.type
_entity_poly.pdbx_seq_one_letter_code
_entity_poly.pdbx_strand_id
1 'polypeptide(L)'
;MAAQQPVITRYGLSAEGEAVTEAPRAAIALPLRLREQTLGVLDVRFEAEEVPPETLELLEQIAEQVTLSLESARLYQATQQQAAQERLISEATARIREQLDMDAVLQAAVHELQQVLGLERVELRVGTPPAAEELQ
;
A
#
# COMPACT_ATOMS: atom_id res chain seq x y z
N MET A 1 -5.32 29.50 -5.90
CA MET A 1 -6.07 28.24 -5.76
C MET A 1 -5.95 27.47 -7.07
N ALA A 2 -4.96 26.58 -7.19
CA ALA A 2 -4.73 25.82 -8.41
C ALA A 2 -5.86 24.80 -8.58
N ALA A 3 -6.71 25.01 -9.58
CA ALA A 3 -7.67 24.01 -10.02
C ALA A 3 -6.85 22.80 -10.48
N GLN A 4 -6.86 21.76 -9.63
CA GLN A 4 -6.25 20.47 -9.94
C GLN A 4 -7.04 19.91 -11.12
N GLN A 5 -6.51 20.08 -12.32
CA GLN A 5 -7.13 19.57 -13.55
C GLN A 5 -7.31 18.05 -13.38
N PRO A 6 -8.52 17.52 -13.52
CA PRO A 6 -8.73 16.09 -13.38
C PRO A 6 -7.94 15.37 -14.48
N VAL A 7 -7.12 14.40 -14.07
CA VAL A 7 -6.48 13.47 -15.01
C VAL A 7 -7.60 12.56 -15.53
N ILE A 8 -8.11 12.87 -16.71
CA ILE A 8 -9.16 12.06 -17.35
C ILE A 8 -8.49 10.85 -17.99
N THR A 9 -8.36 9.76 -17.24
CA THR A 9 -8.02 8.45 -17.82
C THR A 9 -9.29 7.86 -18.41
N ARG A 10 -9.41 7.91 -19.75
CA ARG A 10 -10.55 7.33 -20.45
C ARG A 10 -10.44 5.80 -20.42
N TYR A 11 -11.30 5.16 -19.63
CA TYR A 11 -11.52 3.71 -19.71
C TYR A 11 -12.71 3.45 -20.62
N GLY A 12 -12.48 2.78 -21.75
CA GLY A 12 -13.52 2.40 -22.69
C GLY A 12 -13.17 1.09 -23.36
N LEU A 13 -14.14 0.16 -23.38
CA LEU A 13 -14.11 -1.00 -24.26
C LEU A 13 -14.48 -0.52 -25.67
N SER A 14 -13.54 0.11 -26.37
CA SER A 14 -13.56 0.01 -27.83
C SER A 14 -13.02 -1.38 -28.14
N ALA A 15 -13.93 -2.35 -28.35
CA ALA A 15 -13.57 -3.56 -29.05
C ALA A 15 -12.85 -3.16 -30.35
N GLU A 16 -11.82 -3.90 -30.65
CA GLU A 16 -10.81 -3.61 -31.66
C GLU A 16 -11.40 -3.07 -32.98
N GLY A 17 -10.85 -1.95 -33.45
CA GLY A 17 -10.66 -1.76 -34.90
C GLY A 17 -11.82 -1.28 -35.77
N GLU A 18 -13.01 -1.01 -35.24
CA GLU A 18 -14.06 -0.40 -36.07
C GLU A 18 -14.21 1.09 -35.69
N ALA A 19 -13.75 1.96 -36.59
CA ALA A 19 -14.07 3.37 -36.51
C ALA A 19 -15.59 3.47 -36.59
N VAL A 20 -16.25 3.69 -35.45
CA VAL A 20 -17.66 4.07 -35.41
C VAL A 20 -17.76 5.40 -36.15
N THR A 21 -18.08 5.34 -37.44
CA THR A 21 -18.14 6.46 -38.37
C THR A 21 -19.38 7.35 -38.15
N GLU A 22 -20.29 6.95 -37.28
CA GLU A 22 -21.40 7.79 -36.84
C GLU A 22 -21.10 8.41 -35.47
N ALA A 23 -21.10 9.73 -35.41
CA ALA A 23 -21.05 10.43 -34.14
C ALA A 23 -22.23 9.97 -33.28
N PRO A 24 -22.03 9.69 -31.97
CA PRO A 24 -23.13 9.31 -31.09
C PRO A 24 -24.20 10.40 -31.15
N ARG A 25 -25.45 10.01 -31.39
CA ARG A 25 -26.55 10.97 -31.59
C ARG A 25 -27.00 11.56 -30.25
N ALA A 26 -26.79 10.84 -29.15
CA ALA A 26 -26.94 11.36 -27.78
C ALA A 26 -25.80 10.87 -26.86
N ALA A 27 -25.49 11.67 -25.83
CA ALA A 27 -24.50 11.32 -24.81
C ALA A 27 -24.85 11.94 -23.46
N ILE A 28 -24.45 11.27 -22.38
CA ILE A 28 -24.57 11.75 -21.00
C ILE A 28 -23.21 11.66 -20.31
N ALA A 29 -22.88 12.70 -19.55
CA ALA A 29 -21.74 12.73 -18.65
C ALA A 29 -22.25 12.82 -17.21
N LEU A 30 -22.03 11.76 -16.42
CA LEU A 30 -22.40 11.72 -15.01
C LEU A 30 -21.16 11.88 -14.14
N PRO A 31 -21.14 12.83 -13.18
CA PRO A 31 -20.00 13.00 -12.30
C PRO A 31 -19.97 11.89 -11.24
N LEU A 32 -18.80 11.24 -11.10
CA LEU A 32 -18.54 10.28 -10.02
C LEU A 32 -18.17 11.06 -8.76
N ARG A 33 -19.16 11.40 -7.93
CA ARG A 33 -18.99 12.27 -6.77
C ARG A 33 -18.94 11.48 -5.48
N LEU A 34 -17.92 11.74 -4.68
CA LEU A 34 -17.80 11.26 -3.32
C LEU A 34 -17.80 12.46 -2.37
N ARG A 35 -18.89 12.61 -1.60
CA ARG A 35 -19.12 13.79 -0.75
C ARG A 35 -19.02 15.07 -1.58
N GLU A 36 -18.13 16.00 -1.23
CA GLU A 36 -17.92 17.27 -1.94
C GLU A 36 -16.84 17.20 -3.04
N GLN A 37 -16.29 16.01 -3.31
CA GLN A 37 -15.20 15.83 -4.29
C GLN A 37 -15.69 15.03 -5.52
N THR A 38 -15.34 15.51 -6.71
CA THR A 38 -15.53 14.75 -7.97
C THR A 38 -14.30 13.89 -8.20
N LEU A 39 -14.49 12.56 -8.23
CA LEU A 39 -13.44 11.58 -8.49
C LEU A 39 -13.21 11.34 -9.99
N GLY A 40 -14.24 11.56 -10.80
CA GLY A 40 -14.20 11.35 -12.24
C GLY A 40 -15.53 11.63 -12.90
N VAL A 41 -15.63 11.19 -14.16
CA VAL A 41 -16.84 11.32 -14.98
C VAL A 41 -17.11 9.99 -15.67
N LEU A 42 -18.36 9.53 -15.61
CA LEU A 42 -18.90 8.43 -16.38
C LEU A 42 -19.53 8.99 -17.66
N ASP A 43 -18.83 8.80 -18.78
CA ASP A 43 -19.32 9.17 -20.10
C ASP A 43 -20.05 7.99 -20.74
N VAL A 44 -21.34 8.18 -21.05
CA VAL A 44 -22.18 7.19 -21.73
C VAL A 44 -22.63 7.75 -23.08
N ARG A 45 -22.51 6.95 -24.14
CA ARG A 45 -22.86 7.32 -25.51
C ARG A 45 -23.97 6.42 -26.01
N PHE A 46 -24.89 7.01 -26.76
CA PHE A 46 -26.05 6.32 -27.32
C PHE A 46 -26.05 6.45 -28.85
N GLU A 47 -26.50 5.39 -29.50
CA GLU A 47 -26.79 5.40 -30.95
C GLU A 47 -28.16 6.06 -31.26
N ALA A 48 -29.05 6.14 -30.25
CA ALA A 48 -30.34 6.82 -30.33
C ALA A 48 -30.20 8.35 -30.35
N GLU A 49 -31.17 9.04 -30.96
CA GLU A 49 -31.23 10.52 -31.03
C GLU A 49 -31.45 11.19 -29.68
N GLU A 50 -32.09 10.49 -28.74
CA GLU A 50 -32.35 10.97 -27.39
C GLU A 50 -32.02 9.89 -26.37
N VAL A 51 -31.72 10.32 -25.14
CA VAL A 51 -31.51 9.39 -24.03
C VAL A 51 -32.88 8.95 -23.50
N PRO A 52 -33.14 7.65 -23.37
CA PRO A 52 -34.36 7.17 -22.74
C PRO A 52 -34.44 7.65 -21.28
N PRO A 53 -35.57 8.22 -20.85
CA PRO A 53 -35.71 8.79 -19.51
C PRO A 53 -35.50 7.75 -18.40
N GLU A 54 -35.89 6.50 -18.62
CA GLU A 54 -35.66 5.41 -17.64
C GLU A 54 -34.17 5.05 -17.50
N THR A 55 -33.35 5.40 -18.49
CA THR A 55 -31.91 5.11 -18.48
C THR A 55 -31.14 6.09 -17.60
N LEU A 56 -31.61 7.34 -17.47
CA LEU A 56 -30.91 8.34 -16.66
C LEU A 56 -30.84 7.92 -15.19
N GLU A 57 -31.97 7.51 -14.60
CA GLU A 57 -32.03 7.06 -13.20
C GLU A 57 -31.12 5.84 -12.95
N LEU A 58 -31.11 4.89 -13.89
CA LEU A 58 -30.24 3.72 -13.81
C LEU A 58 -28.76 4.12 -13.87
N LEU A 59 -28.39 5.01 -14.77
CA LEU A 59 -27.01 5.47 -14.92
C LEU A 59 -26.53 6.26 -13.70
N GLU A 60 -27.41 7.05 -13.06
CA GLU A 60 -27.11 7.73 -11.80
C GLU A 60 -26.81 6.73 -10.68
N GLN A 61 -27.62 5.67 -10.53
CA GLN A 61 -27.37 4.60 -9.56
C GLN A 61 -26.05 3.87 -9.83
N ILE A 62 -25.75 3.61 -11.11
CA ILE A 62 -24.47 3.00 -11.50
C ILE A 62 -23.31 3.94 -11.17
N ALA A 63 -23.43 5.23 -11.46
CA ALA A 63 -22.40 6.22 -11.14
C ALA A 63 -22.13 6.29 -9.63
N GLU A 64 -23.17 6.24 -8.80
CA GLU A 64 -23.03 6.18 -7.35
C GLU A 64 -22.31 4.90 -6.90
N GLN A 65 -22.74 3.74 -7.40
CA GLN A 65 -22.13 2.46 -7.04
C GLN A 65 -20.66 2.37 -7.47
N VAL A 66 -20.33 2.85 -8.67
CA VAL A 66 -18.94 2.94 -9.16
C VAL A 66 -18.11 3.84 -8.26
N THR A 67 -18.65 4.99 -7.85
CA THR A 67 -17.96 5.92 -6.94
C THR A 67 -17.61 5.23 -5.61
N LEU A 68 -18.57 4.51 -5.01
CA LEU A 68 -18.34 3.77 -3.76
C LEU A 68 -17.28 2.67 -3.92
N SER A 69 -17.32 1.93 -5.02
CA SER A 69 -16.33 0.89 -5.31
C SER A 69 -14.93 1.47 -5.53
N LEU A 70 -14.80 2.63 -6.15
CA LEU A 70 -13.53 3.33 -6.31
C LEU A 70 -12.96 3.81 -4.97
N GLU A 71 -13.79 4.33 -4.07
CA GLU A 71 -13.37 4.71 -2.71
C GLU A 71 -12.84 3.48 -1.96
N SER A 72 -13.58 2.38 -1.98
CA SER A 72 -13.19 1.12 -1.34
C SER A 72 -11.86 0.58 -1.87
N ALA A 73 -11.69 0.55 -3.20
CA ALA A 73 -10.44 0.11 -3.83
C ALA A 73 -9.25 0.98 -3.43
N ARG A 74 -9.43 2.32 -3.40
CA ARG A 74 -8.39 3.25 -2.96
C ARG A 74 -8.01 3.03 -1.49
N LEU A 75 -8.99 2.89 -0.60
CA LEU A 75 -8.74 2.63 0.81
C LEU A 75 -8.03 1.29 1.02
N TYR A 76 -8.45 0.26 0.29
CA TYR A 76 -7.81 -1.04 0.32
C TYR A 76 -6.35 -0.98 -0.12
N GLN A 77 -6.05 -0.28 -1.23
CA GLN A 77 -4.69 -0.08 -1.71
C GLN A 77 -3.82 0.66 -0.70
N ALA A 78 -4.34 1.72 -0.06
CA ALA A 78 -3.63 2.46 0.97
C ALA A 78 -3.27 1.57 2.17
N THR A 79 -4.23 0.77 2.65
CA THR A 79 -4.00 -0.20 3.74
C THR A 79 -2.96 -1.25 3.35
N GLN A 80 -3.01 -1.79 2.13
CA GLN A 80 -2.02 -2.75 1.64
C GLN A 80 -0.62 -2.16 1.57
N GLN A 81 -0.49 -0.91 1.12
CA GLN A 81 0.79 -0.21 1.06
C GLN A 81 1.37 0.00 2.46
N GLN A 82 0.55 0.40 3.44
CA GLN A 82 0.98 0.53 4.82
C GLN A 82 1.45 -0.81 5.40
N ALA A 83 0.67 -1.88 5.21
CA ALA A 83 1.05 -3.21 5.68
C ALA A 83 2.37 -3.70 5.06
N ALA A 84 2.61 -3.40 3.78
CA ALA A 84 3.88 -3.72 3.13
C ALA A 84 5.07 -2.96 3.76
N GLN A 85 4.88 -1.69 4.12
CA GLN A 85 5.89 -0.89 4.79
C GLN A 85 6.20 -1.43 6.20
N GLU A 86 5.18 -1.78 6.97
CA GLU A 86 5.36 -2.37 8.31
C GLU A 86 6.12 -3.70 8.25
N ARG A 87 5.83 -4.55 7.25
CA ARG A 87 6.59 -5.79 7.03
C ARG A 87 8.06 -5.53 6.76
N LEU A 88 8.37 -4.59 5.86
CA LEU A 88 9.76 -4.22 5.55
C LEU A 88 10.52 -3.72 6.78
N ILE A 89 9.88 -2.91 7.64
CA ILE A 89 10.48 -2.42 8.88
C ILE A 89 10.73 -3.58 9.86
N SER A 90 9.76 -4.47 10.01
CA SER A 90 9.87 -5.65 10.86
C SER A 90 11.02 -6.56 10.42
N GLU A 91 11.11 -6.85 9.12
CA GLU A 91 12.18 -7.64 8.51
C GLU A 91 13.56 -6.99 8.71
N ALA A 92 13.67 -5.67 8.49
CA ALA A 92 14.91 -4.94 8.73
C ALA A 92 15.33 -5.02 10.20
N THR A 93 14.39 -4.86 11.13
CA THR A 93 14.64 -4.95 12.58
C THR A 93 15.09 -6.35 12.99
N ALA A 94 14.46 -7.38 12.44
CA ALA A 94 14.83 -8.77 12.69
C ALA A 94 16.28 -9.06 12.24
N ARG A 95 16.65 -8.64 11.02
CA ARG A 95 18.03 -8.79 10.51
C ARG A 95 19.06 -8.04 11.35
N ILE A 96 18.73 -6.84 11.83
CA ILE A 96 19.62 -6.09 12.73
C ILE A 96 19.81 -6.84 14.05
N ARG A 97 18.74 -7.43 14.61
CA ARG A 97 18.84 -8.24 15.83
C ARG A 97 19.66 -9.51 15.64
N GLU A 98 19.52 -10.19 14.51
CA GLU A 98 20.35 -11.36 14.17
C GLU A 98 21.85 -11.02 14.09
N GLN A 99 22.21 -9.86 13.54
CA GLN A 99 23.60 -9.40 13.46
C GLN A 99 24.14 -8.89 14.80
N LEU A 100 23.28 -8.34 15.64
CA LEU A 100 23.61 -7.83 16.98
C LEU A 100 23.40 -8.89 18.07
N ASP A 101 23.34 -10.18 17.73
CA ASP A 101 23.26 -11.26 18.72
C ASP A 101 24.56 -11.32 19.53
N MET A 102 24.60 -10.45 20.53
CA MET A 102 25.70 -10.28 21.46
C MET A 102 26.01 -11.60 22.14
N ASP A 103 25.01 -12.42 22.44
CA ASP A 103 25.21 -13.72 23.07
C ASP A 103 25.94 -14.69 22.13
N ALA A 104 25.61 -14.70 20.84
CA ALA A 104 26.34 -15.48 19.83
C ALA A 104 27.80 -15.03 19.69
N VAL A 105 28.05 -13.71 19.67
CA VAL A 105 29.42 -13.15 19.60
C VAL A 105 30.21 -13.49 20.87
N LEU A 106 29.59 -13.36 22.05
CA LEU A 106 30.21 -13.68 23.33
C LEU A 106 30.49 -15.17 23.47
N GLN A 107 29.57 -16.05 23.06
CA GLN A 107 29.80 -17.49 23.04
C GLN A 107 30.94 -17.88 22.10
N ALA A 108 30.99 -17.30 20.91
CA ALA A 108 32.08 -17.53 19.97
C ALA A 108 33.44 -17.13 20.57
N ALA A 109 33.50 -15.96 21.22
CA ALA A 109 34.69 -15.48 21.90
C ALA A 109 35.13 -16.41 23.05
N VAL A 110 34.19 -16.87 23.89
CA VAL A 110 34.47 -17.84 24.96
C VAL A 110 35.04 -19.14 24.39
N HIS A 111 34.45 -19.65 23.31
CA HIS A 111 34.89 -20.90 22.68
C HIS A 111 36.30 -20.78 22.09
N GLU A 112 36.62 -19.69 21.39
CA GLU A 112 37.97 -19.42 20.89
C GLU A 112 39.00 -19.32 22.01
N LEU A 113 38.67 -18.60 23.10
CA LEU A 113 39.58 -18.47 24.25
C LEU A 113 39.86 -19.83 24.91
N GLN A 114 38.87 -20.70 25.03
CA GLN A 114 39.07 -22.07 25.54
C GLN A 114 39.99 -22.90 24.62
N GLN A 115 39.79 -22.82 23.31
CA GLN A 115 40.56 -23.58 22.30
C GLN A 115 42.02 -23.13 22.23
N VAL A 116 42.27 -21.82 22.14
CA VAL A 116 43.61 -21.25 21.95
C VAL A 116 44.45 -21.34 23.22
N LEU A 117 43.84 -21.12 24.39
CA LEU A 117 44.56 -21.05 25.66
C LEU A 117 44.49 -22.34 26.48
N GLY A 118 43.71 -23.34 26.05
CA GLY A 118 43.60 -24.64 26.73
C GLY A 118 42.97 -24.54 28.13
N LEU A 119 42.07 -23.58 28.35
CA LEU A 119 41.49 -23.30 29.66
C LEU A 119 40.27 -24.19 29.94
N GLU A 120 40.24 -24.83 31.10
CA GLU A 120 39.12 -25.67 31.53
C GLU A 120 37.83 -24.87 31.82
N ARG A 121 37.94 -23.58 32.17
CA ARG A 121 36.81 -22.70 32.45
C ARG A 121 37.10 -21.26 32.03
N VAL A 122 36.21 -20.68 31.23
CA VAL A 122 36.20 -19.26 30.85
C VAL A 122 34.82 -18.71 31.18
N GLU A 123 34.78 -17.59 31.91
CA GLU A 123 33.54 -16.88 32.26
C GLU A 123 33.66 -15.44 31.73
N LEU A 124 32.72 -15.03 30.90
CA LEU A 124 32.70 -13.70 30.30
C LEU A 124 31.48 -12.97 30.85
N ARG A 125 31.72 -11.91 31.61
CA ARG A 125 30.66 -11.11 32.27
C ARG A 125 30.56 -9.76 31.59
N VAL A 126 29.36 -9.41 31.13
CA VAL A 126 29.07 -8.12 30.48
C VAL A 126 28.22 -7.26 31.40
N GLY A 127 28.73 -6.08 31.77
CA GLY A 127 28.08 -5.12 32.67
C GLY A 127 29.11 -4.23 33.38
N THR A 128 28.64 -3.22 34.11
CA THR A 128 29.51 -2.46 35.03
C THR A 128 29.80 -3.35 36.23
N PRO A 129 31.08 -3.64 36.55
CA PRO A 129 31.38 -4.41 37.74
C PRO A 129 30.77 -3.67 38.94
N PRO A 130 30.03 -4.37 39.84
CA PRO A 130 29.68 -3.76 41.12
C PRO A 130 31.00 -3.29 41.73
N ALA A 131 31.01 -2.04 42.21
CA ALA A 131 32.13 -1.51 42.97
C ALA A 131 32.55 -2.59 43.95
N ALA A 132 33.85 -2.91 43.97
CA ALA A 132 34.42 -3.95 44.80
C ALA A 132 34.21 -3.60 46.28
N GLU A 133 33.00 -3.81 46.79
CA GLU A 133 32.69 -3.77 48.21
C GLU A 133 32.93 -5.19 48.71
N GLU A 134 34.17 -5.35 49.19
CA GLU A 134 34.52 -6.11 50.38
C GLU A 134 34.24 -7.62 50.33
N LEU A 135 35.14 -8.34 49.67
CA LEU A 135 35.46 -9.69 50.10
C LEU A 135 36.16 -9.60 51.48
N GLN A 136 35.38 -9.80 52.56
CA GLN A 136 35.84 -10.35 53.83
C GLN A 136 35.33 -11.79 53.97
#